data_AF-A0A1W1BA47-F1
#
_entry.id   AF-A0A1W1BA47-F1
#
_cell.length_a   1.000
_cell.length_b   1.000
_cell.length_c   1.000
_cell.angle_alpha   90.00
_cell.angle_beta   90.00
_cell.angle_gamma   90.00
#
_symmetry.space_group_name_H-M   'P 1'
#
loop_
_entity.id
_entity.type
_entity.pdbx_description
1 polymer ?
#
loop_
_entity_poly.entity_id
_entity_poly.type
_entity_poly.pdbx_seq_one_letter_code
_entity_poly.pdbx_strand_id
1 'polypeptide(L)'
;MKKILATLGLALALTTATVSAQTAGTVNGMKITVKEANKALKILTKGKMTWSKLPAEGKKQLITMMAPSKLVAAASRKGLTSKEKEAALAGFWMQKKMSKTKVSDSEAKKAYNRMKAAAKKAKSKRKIPAYSKVKNSIKMQLKQEKVVSRLMKSAKIKVK
;
A
#
# COMPACT_ATOMS: atom_id res chain seq x y z
N MET A 1 -29.33 -2.18 57.21
CA MET A 1 -28.74 -1.77 55.92
C MET A 1 -27.45 -1.00 56.17
N LYS A 2 -26.31 -1.49 55.66
CA LYS A 2 -25.16 -0.74 55.12
C LYS A 2 -23.99 -1.71 55.00
N LYS A 3 -23.82 -2.25 53.79
CA LYS A 3 -22.77 -3.20 53.42
C LYS A 3 -21.46 -2.43 53.23
N ILE A 4 -20.40 -2.86 53.89
CA ILE A 4 -19.04 -2.36 53.70
C ILE A 4 -18.46 -3.13 52.50
N LEU A 5 -18.34 -2.45 51.36
CA LEU A 5 -17.66 -2.96 50.16
C LEU A 5 -16.16 -2.70 50.31
N ALA A 6 -15.43 -3.71 50.78
CA ALA A 6 -13.97 -3.73 50.73
C ALA A 6 -13.54 -3.98 49.27
N THR A 7 -13.04 -2.91 48.65
CA THR A 7 -12.37 -2.92 47.35
C THR A 7 -10.92 -3.38 47.56
N LEU A 8 -10.60 -4.60 47.14
CA LEU A 8 -9.21 -5.01 46.91
C LEU A 8 -9.05 -5.29 45.43
N GLY A 9 -8.50 -4.28 44.75
CA GLY A 9 -8.20 -4.30 43.33
C GLY A 9 -7.17 -5.36 43.01
N LEU A 10 -7.57 -6.37 42.25
CA LEU A 10 -6.67 -7.31 41.62
C LEU A 10 -5.99 -6.57 40.45
N ALA A 11 -4.82 -5.99 40.71
CA ALA A 11 -3.96 -5.44 39.66
C ALA A 11 -3.44 -6.61 38.79
N LEU A 12 -4.18 -6.96 37.75
CA LEU A 12 -3.69 -7.80 36.66
C LEU A 12 -2.57 -7.04 35.93
N ALA A 13 -1.34 -7.24 36.39
CA ALA A 13 -0.15 -6.91 35.64
C ALA A 13 -0.13 -7.81 34.38
N LEU A 14 -0.69 -7.30 33.29
CA LEU A 14 -0.52 -7.84 31.94
C LEU A 14 0.96 -7.70 31.55
N THR A 15 1.78 -8.66 31.94
CA THR A 15 3.12 -8.88 31.39
C THR A 15 2.96 -9.27 29.93
N THR A 16 2.93 -8.28 29.05
CA THR A 16 3.03 -8.50 27.61
C THR A 16 4.42 -9.03 27.32
N ALA A 17 4.55 -10.35 27.23
CA ALA A 17 5.75 -11.00 26.71
C ALA A 17 5.96 -10.48 25.28
N THR A 18 6.88 -9.54 25.11
CA THR A 18 7.30 -9.08 23.79
C THR A 18 8.02 -10.24 23.12
N VAL A 19 7.30 -11.01 22.32
CA VAL A 19 7.88 -12.02 21.43
C VAL A 19 8.77 -11.29 20.44
N SER A 20 10.05 -11.15 20.78
CA SER A 20 11.06 -10.60 19.89
C SER A 20 11.14 -11.50 18.65
N ALA A 21 10.85 -10.93 17.48
CA ALA A 21 10.88 -11.68 16.24
C ALA A 21 12.30 -12.19 15.95
N GLN A 22 12.44 -13.50 15.70
CA GLN A 22 13.73 -14.12 15.40
C GLN A 22 14.39 -13.45 14.19
N THR A 23 15.67 -13.13 14.33
CA THR A 23 16.46 -12.45 13.28
C THR A 23 17.08 -13.48 12.33
N ALA A 24 16.90 -13.27 11.03
CA ALA A 24 17.51 -14.07 9.96
C ALA A 24 18.85 -13.47 9.48
N GLY A 25 19.00 -12.15 9.57
CA GLY A 25 20.25 -11.48 9.23
C GLY A 25 20.15 -9.97 9.44
N THR A 26 21.23 -9.27 9.16
CA THR A 26 21.26 -7.80 9.21
C THR A 26 21.94 -7.24 7.96
N VAL A 27 21.53 -6.02 7.59
CA VAL A 27 22.13 -5.23 6.50
C VAL A 27 22.34 -3.83 7.05
N ASN A 28 23.59 -3.38 7.24
CA ASN A 28 23.93 -2.12 7.92
C ASN A 28 23.16 -1.94 9.25
N GLY A 29 23.12 -2.98 10.08
CA GLY A 29 22.38 -2.99 11.36
C GLY A 29 20.85 -3.10 11.22
N MET A 30 20.30 -3.06 10.01
CA MET A 30 18.87 -3.24 9.77
C MET A 30 18.51 -4.73 9.82
N LYS A 31 17.64 -5.10 10.76
CA LYS A 31 17.20 -6.49 10.92
C LYS A 31 16.32 -6.96 9.75
N ILE A 32 16.61 -8.18 9.30
CA ILE A 32 15.75 -9.00 8.48
C ILE A 32 15.28 -10.15 9.35
N THR A 33 13.97 -10.27 9.56
CA THR A 33 13.39 -11.31 10.41
C THR A 33 13.23 -12.63 9.66
N VAL A 34 13.17 -13.74 10.40
CA VAL A 34 12.85 -15.07 9.85
C VAL A 34 11.50 -15.07 9.12
N LYS A 35 10.52 -14.30 9.61
CA LYS A 35 9.22 -14.13 8.95
C LYS A 35 9.34 -13.49 7.57
N GLU A 36 10.14 -12.45 7.44
CA GLU A 36 10.39 -11.80 6.15
C GLU A 36 11.14 -12.72 5.20
N ALA A 37 12.16 -13.44 5.68
CA ALA A 37 12.91 -14.41 4.91
C ALA A 37 12.00 -15.55 4.39
N ASN A 38 11.15 -16.11 5.26
CA ASN A 38 10.17 -17.13 4.88
C ASN A 38 9.16 -16.61 3.85
N LYS A 39 8.74 -15.34 3.94
CA LYS A 39 7.84 -14.74 2.94
C LYS A 39 8.52 -14.64 1.57
N ALA A 40 9.80 -14.24 1.54
CA ALA A 40 10.58 -14.20 0.31
C ALA A 40 10.75 -15.61 -0.28
N LEU A 41 11.13 -16.59 0.54
CA LEU A 41 11.27 -17.99 0.13
C LEU A 41 9.96 -18.58 -0.40
N LYS A 42 8.83 -18.29 0.24
CA LYS A 42 7.52 -18.74 -0.25
C LYS A 42 7.25 -18.29 -1.69
N ILE A 43 7.66 -17.07 -2.04
CA ILE A 43 7.51 -16.52 -3.39
C ILE A 43 8.51 -17.18 -4.34
N LEU A 44 9.80 -17.21 -3.97
CA LEU A 44 10.89 -17.70 -4.82
C LEU A 44 10.80 -19.20 -5.10
N THR A 45 10.43 -19.99 -4.10
CA THR A 45 10.45 -21.46 -4.18
C THR A 45 9.05 -22.06 -4.21
N LYS A 46 8.00 -21.24 -4.40
CA LYS A 46 6.59 -21.66 -4.33
C LYS A 46 6.25 -22.45 -3.05
N GLY A 47 6.88 -22.08 -1.93
CA GLY A 47 6.66 -22.71 -0.62
C GLY A 47 7.49 -23.98 -0.34
N LYS A 48 8.33 -24.44 -1.27
CA LYS A 48 9.17 -25.63 -1.08
C LYS A 48 10.25 -25.49 0.01
N MET A 49 10.77 -24.28 0.25
CA MET A 49 11.83 -24.00 1.21
C MET A 49 11.37 -23.04 2.31
N THR A 50 11.97 -23.21 3.48
CA THR A 50 11.85 -22.30 4.63
C THR A 50 13.24 -21.92 5.13
N TRP A 51 13.33 -20.85 5.90
CA TRP A 51 14.57 -20.36 6.49
C TRP A 51 15.32 -21.44 7.27
N SER A 52 14.60 -22.28 8.01
CA SER A 52 15.18 -23.40 8.76
C SER A 52 15.81 -24.47 7.87
N LYS A 53 15.21 -24.74 6.70
CA LYS A 53 15.66 -25.77 5.74
C LYS A 53 16.70 -25.25 4.75
N LEU A 54 16.96 -23.95 4.74
CA LEU A 54 17.88 -23.32 3.80
C LEU A 54 19.34 -23.52 4.28
N PRO A 55 20.25 -24.03 3.44
CA PRO A 55 21.67 -24.17 3.80
C PRO A 55 22.31 -22.79 4.01
N ALA A 56 23.47 -22.75 4.67
CA ALA A 56 24.14 -21.51 5.05
C ALA A 56 24.38 -20.56 3.85
N GLU A 57 24.87 -21.07 2.73
CA GLU A 57 25.06 -20.27 1.51
C GLU A 57 23.75 -19.72 0.96
N GLY A 58 22.70 -20.55 0.94
CA GLY A 58 21.37 -20.11 0.52
C GLY A 58 20.81 -19.00 1.42
N LYS A 59 21.07 -19.07 2.74
CA LYS A 59 20.71 -18.02 3.70
C LYS A 59 21.44 -16.71 3.37
N LYS A 60 22.75 -16.75 3.12
CA LYS A 60 23.55 -15.59 2.73
C LYS A 60 23.04 -14.97 1.42
N GLN A 61 22.75 -15.79 0.42
CA GLN A 61 22.22 -15.33 -0.86
C GLN A 61 20.84 -14.68 -0.69
N LEU A 62 19.94 -15.28 0.09
CA LEU A 62 18.62 -14.72 0.35
C LEU A 62 18.71 -13.35 1.03
N ILE A 63 19.53 -13.22 2.07
CA ILE A 63 19.75 -11.95 2.76
C ILE A 63 20.31 -10.90 1.80
N THR A 64 21.27 -11.28 0.95
CA THR A 64 21.84 -10.40 -0.07
C THR A 64 20.78 -9.93 -1.07
N MET A 65 19.90 -10.84 -1.54
CA MET A 65 18.78 -10.48 -2.42
C MET A 65 17.76 -9.54 -1.77
N MET A 66 17.58 -9.63 -0.44
CA MET A 66 16.67 -8.76 0.31
C MET A 66 17.30 -7.40 0.68
N ALA A 67 18.63 -7.29 0.63
CA ALA A 67 19.37 -6.11 1.04
C ALA A 67 18.99 -4.83 0.26
N PRO A 68 18.86 -4.83 -1.09
CA PRO A 68 18.52 -3.62 -1.84
C PRO A 68 17.21 -2.98 -1.37
N SER A 69 16.18 -3.78 -1.16
CA SER A 69 14.87 -3.28 -0.68
C SER A 69 14.98 -2.61 0.70
N LYS A 70 15.78 -3.20 1.60
CA LYS A 70 16.03 -2.64 2.94
C LYS A 70 16.84 -1.34 2.86
N LEU A 71 17.87 -1.30 2.02
CA LEU A 71 18.70 -0.11 1.81
C LEU A 71 17.88 1.05 1.22
N VAL A 72 17.08 0.79 0.18
CA VAL A 72 16.18 1.81 -0.41
C VAL A 72 15.15 2.29 0.61
N ALA A 73 14.57 1.39 1.41
CA ALA A 73 13.63 1.76 2.47
C ALA A 73 14.29 2.65 3.54
N ALA A 74 15.53 2.38 3.93
CA ALA A 74 16.25 3.23 4.86
C ALA A 74 16.65 4.58 4.25
N ALA A 75 17.16 4.58 3.02
CA ALA A 75 17.53 5.79 2.29
C ALA A 75 16.32 6.71 2.09
N SER A 76 15.18 6.18 1.64
CA SER A 76 13.94 6.95 1.47
C SER A 76 13.40 7.52 2.79
N ARG A 77 13.51 6.79 3.90
CA ARG A 77 13.11 7.31 5.23
C ARG A 77 13.98 8.48 5.68
N LYS A 78 15.28 8.45 5.36
CA LYS A 78 16.21 9.53 5.73
C LYS A 78 16.13 10.72 4.76
N GLY A 79 15.99 10.45 3.46
CA GLY A 79 16.06 11.47 2.41
C GLY A 79 14.76 12.20 2.12
N LEU A 80 13.60 11.70 2.55
CA LEU A 80 12.31 12.34 2.31
C LEU A 80 11.85 13.15 3.52
N THR A 81 11.34 14.35 3.26
CA THR A 81 10.62 15.18 4.22
C THR A 81 9.28 14.54 4.61
N SER A 82 8.67 15.01 5.70
CA SER A 82 7.36 14.51 6.14
C SER A 82 6.28 14.68 5.07
N LYS A 83 6.27 15.82 4.37
CA LYS A 83 5.32 16.10 3.29
C LYS A 83 5.50 15.15 2.10
N GLU A 84 6.75 14.86 1.73
CA GLU A 84 7.03 13.90 0.64
C GLU A 84 6.69 12.46 1.04
N LYS A 85 6.95 12.08 2.29
CA LYS A 85 6.54 10.77 2.84
C LYS A 85 5.02 10.60 2.78
N GLU A 86 4.27 11.63 3.17
CA GLU A 86 2.82 11.62 3.11
C GLU A 86 2.33 11.50 1.66
N ALA A 87 2.88 12.31 0.75
CA ALA A 87 2.54 12.26 -0.67
C ALA A 87 2.86 10.89 -1.29
N ALA A 88 4.02 10.30 -0.97
CA ALA A 88 4.42 8.99 -1.44
C ALA A 88 3.50 7.88 -0.92
N LEU A 89 3.13 7.93 0.36
CA LEU A 89 2.22 6.97 0.98
C LEU A 89 0.81 7.07 0.38
N ALA A 90 0.28 8.29 0.24
CA ALA A 90 -1.02 8.56 -0.37
C ALA A 90 -1.05 8.09 -1.83
N GLY A 91 -0.01 8.42 -2.60
CA GLY A 91 0.14 8.00 -3.99
C GLY A 91 0.19 6.48 -4.15
N PHE A 92 1.02 5.80 -3.34
CA PHE A 92 1.10 4.34 -3.34
C PHE A 92 -0.23 3.68 -2.96
N TRP A 93 -0.91 4.21 -1.94
CA TRP A 93 -2.23 3.73 -1.54
C TRP A 93 -3.25 3.90 -2.67
N MET A 94 -3.26 5.05 -3.33
CA MET A 94 -4.13 5.34 -4.47
C MET A 94 -3.87 4.35 -5.61
N GLN A 95 -2.60 4.13 -5.99
CA GLN A 95 -2.22 3.14 -7.01
C GLN A 95 -2.72 1.74 -6.66
N LYS A 96 -2.55 1.32 -5.40
CA LYS A 96 -3.02 0.02 -4.89
C LYS A 96 -4.55 -0.11 -4.93
N LYS A 97 -5.31 0.97 -4.68
CA LYS A 97 -6.77 0.96 -4.77
C LYS A 97 -7.26 1.00 -6.22
N MET A 98 -6.58 1.75 -7.08
CA MET A 98 -6.88 1.79 -8.52
C MET A 98 -6.63 0.45 -9.20
N SER A 99 -5.56 -0.29 -8.85
CA SER A 99 -5.27 -1.60 -9.44
C SER A 99 -6.38 -2.63 -9.15
N LYS A 100 -7.03 -2.53 -7.97
CA LYS A 100 -8.17 -3.37 -7.58
C LYS A 100 -9.52 -2.87 -8.11
N THR A 101 -9.59 -1.63 -8.58
CA THR A 101 -10.84 -1.03 -9.05
C THR A 101 -11.07 -1.40 -10.51
N LYS A 102 -12.22 -2.04 -10.80
CA LYS A 102 -12.60 -2.44 -12.15
C LYS A 102 -13.33 -1.30 -12.87
N VAL A 103 -13.00 -1.13 -14.15
CA VAL A 103 -13.69 -0.24 -15.09
C VAL A 103 -13.85 -0.99 -16.41
N SER A 104 -15.09 -1.13 -16.84
CA SER A 104 -15.44 -1.80 -18.09
C SER A 104 -15.12 -0.94 -19.32
N ASP A 105 -15.05 -1.57 -20.48
CA ASP A 105 -14.90 -0.88 -21.77
C ASP A 105 -16.10 0.00 -22.09
N SER A 106 -17.30 -0.42 -21.68
CA SER A 106 -18.54 0.35 -21.84
C SER A 106 -18.49 1.65 -21.03
N GLU A 107 -18.04 1.59 -19.77
CA GLU A 107 -17.87 2.78 -18.93
C GLU A 107 -16.84 3.76 -19.52
N ALA A 108 -15.71 3.25 -20.01
CA ALA A 108 -14.70 4.08 -20.66
C ALA A 108 -15.23 4.72 -21.95
N LYS A 109 -16.00 3.99 -22.77
CA LYS A 109 -16.62 4.53 -23.99
C LYS A 109 -17.67 5.60 -23.67
N LYS A 110 -18.49 5.38 -22.63
CA LYS A 110 -19.45 6.38 -22.14
C LYS A 110 -18.76 7.65 -21.67
N ALA A 111 -17.67 7.53 -20.90
CA ALA A 111 -16.89 8.69 -20.46
C ALA A 111 -16.26 9.46 -21.64
N TYR A 112 -15.69 8.75 -22.62
CA TYR A 112 -15.17 9.35 -23.84
C TYR A 112 -16.25 10.13 -24.62
N ASN A 113 -17.45 9.55 -24.77
CA ASN A 113 -18.55 10.21 -25.46
C ASN A 113 -19.05 11.45 -24.71
N ARG A 114 -19.11 11.42 -23.38
CA ARG A 114 -19.43 12.61 -22.56
C ARG A 114 -18.40 13.71 -22.74
N MET A 115 -17.11 13.37 -22.72
CA MET A 115 -16.03 14.32 -23.00
C MET A 115 -16.18 14.96 -24.39
N LYS A 116 -16.49 14.15 -25.42
CA LYS A 116 -16.79 14.67 -26.77
C LYS A 116 -17.97 15.63 -26.78
N ALA A 117 -19.07 15.27 -26.12
CA ALA A 117 -20.26 16.11 -26.04
C ALA A 117 -19.96 17.43 -25.32
N ALA A 118 -19.23 17.39 -24.21
CA ALA A 118 -18.81 18.59 -23.47
C ALA A 118 -17.91 19.51 -24.32
N ALA A 119 -16.94 18.94 -25.05
CA ALA A 119 -16.08 19.70 -25.94
C ALA A 119 -16.84 20.37 -27.09
N LYS A 120 -17.85 19.69 -27.67
CA LYS A 120 -18.75 20.28 -28.67
C LYS A 120 -19.55 21.44 -28.07
N LYS A 121 -20.14 21.26 -26.89
CA LYS A 121 -20.90 22.30 -26.18
C LYS A 121 -20.04 23.52 -25.86
N ALA A 122 -18.79 23.30 -25.48
CA ALA A 122 -17.81 24.35 -25.20
C ALA A 122 -17.19 24.99 -26.46
N LYS A 123 -17.64 24.62 -27.68
CA LYS A 123 -17.09 25.09 -28.96
C LYS A 123 -15.56 24.96 -29.03
N SER A 124 -15.01 23.91 -28.42
CA SER A 124 -13.56 23.72 -28.34
C SER A 124 -12.98 23.42 -29.72
N LYS A 125 -11.95 24.18 -30.11
CA LYS A 125 -11.18 23.97 -31.35
C LYS A 125 -10.11 22.85 -31.21
N ARG A 126 -9.95 22.27 -30.02
CA ARG A 126 -8.95 21.21 -29.77
C ARG A 126 -9.38 19.90 -30.43
N LYS A 127 -8.47 19.30 -31.21
CA LYS A 127 -8.69 17.96 -31.79
C LYS A 127 -8.82 16.93 -30.67
N ILE A 128 -9.93 16.19 -30.68
CA ILE A 128 -10.16 15.11 -29.72
C ILE A 128 -9.49 13.83 -30.24
N PRO A 129 -8.53 13.25 -29.51
CA PRO A 129 -7.87 12.02 -29.94
C PRO A 129 -8.85 10.85 -30.07
N ALA A 130 -8.57 9.91 -30.98
CA ALA A 130 -9.36 8.70 -31.14
C ALA A 130 -9.44 7.88 -29.85
N TYR A 131 -10.60 7.24 -29.60
CA TYR A 131 -10.86 6.46 -28.38
C TYR A 131 -9.79 5.39 -28.10
N SER A 132 -9.33 4.68 -29.13
CA SER A 132 -8.29 3.65 -28.98
C SER A 132 -7.01 4.18 -28.33
N LYS A 133 -6.59 5.41 -28.66
CA LYS A 133 -5.38 6.05 -28.12
C LYS A 133 -5.54 6.49 -26.67
N VAL A 134 -6.77 6.79 -26.23
CA VAL A 134 -7.03 7.35 -24.90
C VAL A 134 -7.75 6.38 -23.95
N LYS A 135 -8.20 5.22 -24.45
CA LYS A 135 -8.97 4.21 -23.69
C LYS A 135 -8.34 3.90 -22.33
N ASN A 136 -7.04 3.63 -22.30
CA ASN A 136 -6.34 3.29 -21.07
C ASN A 136 -6.24 4.47 -20.10
N SER A 137 -5.97 5.68 -20.60
CA SER A 137 -5.94 6.89 -19.78
C SER A 137 -7.31 7.19 -19.17
N ILE A 138 -8.38 7.10 -19.97
CA ILE A 138 -9.77 7.26 -19.51
C ILE A 138 -10.11 6.23 -18.42
N LYS A 139 -9.73 4.96 -18.62
CA LYS A 139 -9.91 3.94 -17.58
C LYS A 139 -9.18 4.29 -16.28
N MET A 140 -7.96 4.80 -16.36
CA MET A 140 -7.19 5.22 -15.18
C MET A 140 -7.85 6.40 -14.46
N GLN A 141 -8.31 7.41 -15.20
CA GLN A 141 -9.06 8.53 -14.65
C GLN A 141 -10.35 8.07 -13.95
N LEU A 142 -11.12 7.19 -14.59
CA LEU A 142 -12.34 6.62 -13.99
C LEU A 142 -12.05 5.80 -12.73
N LYS A 143 -10.93 5.07 -12.68
CA LYS A 143 -10.52 4.35 -11.46
C LYS A 143 -10.20 5.32 -10.34
N GLN A 144 -9.45 6.38 -10.63
CA GLN A 144 -9.11 7.42 -9.67
C GLN A 144 -10.39 8.09 -9.14
N GLU A 145 -11.26 8.54 -10.04
CA GLU A 145 -12.55 9.16 -9.68
C GLU A 145 -13.38 8.24 -8.80
N LYS A 146 -13.56 6.96 -9.17
CA LYS A 146 -14.29 5.98 -8.34
C LYS A 146 -13.68 5.79 -6.96
N VAL A 147 -12.35 5.86 -6.81
CA VAL A 147 -11.70 5.75 -5.50
C VAL A 147 -11.94 7.02 -4.68
N VAL A 148 -11.71 8.20 -5.26
CA VAL A 148 -11.89 9.50 -4.60
C VAL A 148 -13.35 9.73 -4.23
N SER A 149 -14.30 9.49 -5.14
CA SER A 149 -15.74 9.66 -4.88
C SER A 149 -16.23 8.79 -3.73
N ARG A 150 -15.63 7.61 -3.52
CA ARG A 150 -15.95 6.78 -2.34
C ARG A 150 -15.46 7.40 -1.04
N LEU A 151 -14.26 8.00 -1.03
CA LEU A 151 -13.74 8.71 0.13
C LEU A 151 -14.54 9.97 0.43
N MET A 152 -14.90 10.72 -0.60
CA MET A 152 -15.69 11.96 -0.48
C MET A 152 -17.07 11.72 0.14
N LYS A 153 -17.72 10.59 -0.15
CA LYS A 153 -19.00 10.22 0.48
C LYS A 153 -18.94 10.16 2.01
N SER A 154 -17.77 9.84 2.56
CA SER A 154 -17.53 9.79 4.01
C SER A 154 -16.83 11.03 4.56
N ALA A 155 -16.48 12.00 3.71
CA ALA A 155 -15.72 13.17 4.11
C ALA A 155 -16.62 14.19 4.82
N LYS A 156 -16.22 14.61 6.02
CA LYS A 156 -16.82 15.74 6.74
C LYS A 156 -16.01 16.98 6.46
N ILE A 157 -16.45 17.79 5.51
CA ILE A 157 -15.77 19.02 5.11
C ILE A 157 -16.35 20.17 5.92
N LYS A 158 -15.50 20.90 6.65
CA LYS A 158 -15.86 22.12 7.38
C LYS A 158 -15.00 23.26 6.86
N VAL A 159 -15.62 24.39 6.53
CA VAL A 159 -14.93 25.64 6.26
C VAL A 159 -14.79 26.39 7.59
N LYS A 160 -13.63 27.00 7.84
CA LYS A 160 -13.39 27.89 8.96
C LYS A 160 -13.36 29.31 8.46
#